data_AF-A0A3D1LQX1-F1
#
_entry.id   AF-A0A3D1LQX1-F1
#
_cell.length_a   1.000
_cell.length_b   1.000
_cell.length_c   1.000
_cell.angle_alpha   90.00
_cell.angle_beta   90.00
_cell.angle_gamma   90.00
#
_symmetry.space_group_name_H-M   'P 1'
#
loop_
_entity.id
_entity.type
_entity.pdbx_description
1 polymer ?
#
loop_
_entity_poly.entity_id
_entity_poly.type
_entity_poly.pdbx_seq_one_letter_code
_entity_poly.pdbx_strand_id
1 'polypeptide(L)'
;MMLICSHQEISCQQVLVDDASVFSVQWSVFPSGVAGNLSAGNLMQRYLTYIKSCTLNIIRPVQLDSGIEFRLLGSSLSLISFLPPSAEAEKVVLRICGGVLVQPGQCDRGELRFGVEPGSDGVRVSLQLSEFCPLILGSRSPSRIRFWLYRLTQAAIHRLVTVRFLVLLYREMCGVSARARVVAVKVREGQPV
;
A
#
# COMPACT_ATOMS: atom_id res chain seq x y z
N MET A 1 -4.51 -30.34 13.04
CA MET A 1 -4.24 -29.47 14.19
C MET A 1 -4.92 -28.14 13.92
N MET A 2 -6.02 -27.84 14.62
CA MET A 2 -6.80 -26.61 14.42
C MET A 2 -6.06 -25.49 15.15
N LEU A 3 -5.35 -24.63 14.42
CA LEU A 3 -4.79 -23.41 15.01
C LEU A 3 -5.97 -22.56 15.48
N ILE A 4 -6.05 -22.31 16.79
CA ILE A 4 -7.00 -21.35 17.37
C ILE A 4 -6.66 -20.00 16.73
N CYS A 5 -7.47 -19.57 15.77
CA CYS A 5 -7.31 -18.28 15.11
C CYS A 5 -7.66 -17.19 16.13
N SER A 6 -6.64 -16.68 16.83
CA SER A 6 -6.72 -15.40 17.53
C SER A 6 -7.22 -14.33 16.56
N HIS A 7 -8.01 -13.38 17.05
CA HIS A 7 -8.47 -12.23 16.26
C HIS A 7 -7.25 -11.49 15.69
N GLN A 8 -7.08 -11.54 14.37
CA GLN A 8 -5.95 -10.89 13.71
C GLN A 8 -6.16 -9.37 13.68
N GLU A 9 -5.09 -8.60 13.91
CA GLU A 9 -5.15 -7.15 13.82
C GLU A 9 -4.46 -6.65 12.56
N ILE A 10 -5.11 -5.69 11.89
CA ILE A 10 -4.52 -4.90 10.82
C ILE A 10 -4.35 -3.50 11.35
N SER A 11 -3.13 -3.21 11.78
CA SER A 11 -2.72 -1.89 12.21
C SER A 11 -2.69 -0.95 11.00
N CYS A 12 -3.32 0.22 11.12
CA CYS A 12 -3.49 1.15 10.01
C CYS A 12 -3.30 2.60 10.46
N GLN A 13 -2.46 3.33 9.75
CA GLN A 13 -2.36 4.79 9.85
C GLN A 13 -2.35 5.40 8.45
N GLN A 14 -3.01 6.55 8.29
CA GLN A 14 -2.87 7.39 7.12
C GLN A 14 -2.94 8.87 7.53
N VAL A 15 -1.90 9.63 7.20
CA VAL A 15 -1.76 11.05 7.57
C VAL A 15 -1.15 11.86 6.42
N LEU A 16 -1.54 13.12 6.35
CA LEU A 16 -0.81 14.16 5.63
C LEU A 16 0.25 14.72 6.59
N VAL A 17 1.51 14.68 6.18
CA VAL A 17 2.62 15.21 6.99
C VAL A 17 2.90 16.68 6.64
N ASP A 18 3.76 17.34 7.41
CA ASP A 18 3.97 18.80 7.34
C ASP A 18 4.49 19.30 5.98
N ASP A 19 5.18 18.46 5.22
CA ASP A 19 5.66 18.79 3.86
C ASP A 19 4.60 18.55 2.77
N ALA A 20 3.35 18.30 3.17
CA ALA A 20 2.19 17.93 2.36
C ALA A 20 2.36 16.64 1.54
N SER A 21 3.30 15.78 1.93
CA SER A 21 3.32 14.42 1.46
C SER A 21 2.42 13.52 2.31
N VAL A 22 2.02 12.40 1.72
CA VAL A 22 1.15 11.42 2.35
C VAL A 22 2.01 10.30 2.92
N PHE A 23 1.73 9.97 4.17
CA PHE A 23 2.19 8.75 4.80
C PHE A 23 1.00 7.83 5.04
N SER A 24 1.11 6.59 4.56
CA SER A 24 0.14 5.52 4.76
C SER A 24 0.90 4.27 5.15
N VAL A 25 0.48 3.59 6.21
CA VAL A 25 1.06 2.29 6.56
C VAL A 25 -0.03 1.37 7.06
N GLN A 26 -0.02 0.15 6.55
CA GLN A 26 -0.85 -0.95 7.02
C GLN A 26 0.02 -2.16 7.27
N TRP A 27 -0.15 -2.82 8.40
CA TRP A 27 0.56 -4.06 8.66
C TRP A 27 -0.25 -5.03 9.50
N SER A 28 0.18 -6.29 9.47
CA SER A 28 -0.37 -7.35 10.28
C SER A 28 0.75 -8.34 10.63
N VAL A 29 0.69 -8.96 11.81
CA VAL A 29 1.69 -9.94 12.24
C VAL A 29 1.12 -11.33 12.05
N PHE A 30 1.67 -12.09 11.12
CA PHE A 30 1.22 -13.45 10.81
C PHE A 30 2.03 -14.47 11.62
N PRO A 31 1.42 -15.58 12.08
CA PRO A 31 2.18 -16.63 12.75
C PRO A 31 3.31 -17.17 11.86
N SER A 32 4.50 -17.41 12.42
CA SER A 32 5.69 -17.82 11.64
C SER A 32 5.48 -19.11 10.85
N GLY A 33 4.73 -20.08 11.40
CA GLY A 33 4.39 -21.33 10.71
C GLY A 33 3.47 -21.14 9.49
N VAL A 34 2.79 -19.99 9.39
CA VAL A 34 1.92 -19.64 8.27
C VAL A 34 2.68 -18.80 7.24
N ALA A 35 3.50 -17.85 7.68
CA ALA A 35 4.18 -16.90 6.80
C ALA A 35 5.48 -17.42 6.17
N GLY A 36 5.91 -18.65 6.45
CA GLY A 36 7.26 -19.16 6.13
C GLY A 36 7.69 -19.10 4.66
N ASN A 37 6.77 -19.01 3.70
CA ASN A 37 7.07 -18.88 2.27
C ASN A 37 6.79 -17.48 1.69
N LEU A 38 6.36 -16.54 2.52
CA LEU A 38 6.09 -15.17 2.08
C LEU A 38 7.41 -14.41 2.00
N SER A 39 7.67 -13.80 0.85
CA SER A 39 8.78 -12.87 0.64
C SER A 39 8.22 -11.51 0.21
N ALA A 40 9.00 -10.43 0.37
CA ALA A 40 8.57 -9.11 -0.05
C ALA A 40 8.28 -9.02 -1.57
N GLY A 41 9.05 -9.74 -2.39
CA GLY A 41 8.79 -9.85 -3.83
C GLY A 41 7.46 -10.56 -4.14
N ASN A 42 7.20 -11.69 -3.47
CA ASN A 42 5.93 -12.41 -3.62
C ASN A 42 4.74 -11.57 -3.12
N LEU A 43 4.92 -10.83 -2.01
CA LEU A 43 3.92 -9.90 -1.48
C LEU A 43 3.58 -8.80 -2.50
N MET A 44 4.60 -8.19 -3.10
CA MET A 44 4.42 -7.19 -4.16
C MET A 44 3.63 -7.79 -5.34
N GLN A 45 4.06 -8.93 -5.88
CA GLN A 45 3.39 -9.56 -7.02
C GLN A 45 1.92 -9.92 -6.73
N ARG A 46 1.64 -10.42 -5.52
CA ARG A 46 0.28 -10.67 -5.03
C ARG A 46 -0.53 -9.39 -4.94
N TYR A 47 0.06 -8.29 -4.46
CA TYR A 47 -0.59 -6.99 -4.41
C TYR A 47 -0.93 -6.45 -5.79
N LEU A 48 0.01 -6.50 -6.74
CA LEU A 48 -0.24 -6.07 -8.13
C LEU A 48 -1.38 -6.87 -8.77
N THR A 49 -1.38 -8.19 -8.57
CA THR A 49 -2.46 -9.07 -9.03
C THR A 49 -3.79 -8.72 -8.37
N TYR A 50 -3.76 -8.41 -7.08
CA TYR A 50 -4.94 -7.98 -6.33
C TYR A 50 -5.50 -6.64 -6.83
N ILE A 51 -4.67 -5.64 -7.14
CA ILE A 51 -5.13 -4.37 -7.73
C ILE A 51 -5.91 -4.65 -9.02
N LYS A 52 -5.36 -5.51 -9.88
CA LYS A 52 -6.02 -5.89 -11.14
C LYS A 52 -7.39 -6.54 -10.89
N SER A 53 -7.50 -7.47 -9.95
CA SER A 53 -8.75 -8.18 -9.67
C SER A 53 -9.77 -7.31 -8.94
N CYS A 54 -9.37 -6.54 -7.92
CA CYS A 54 -10.27 -5.74 -7.10
C CYS A 54 -10.81 -4.52 -7.85
N THR A 55 -10.10 -4.04 -8.87
CA THR A 55 -10.55 -2.95 -9.74
C THR A 55 -11.22 -3.45 -11.03
N LEU A 56 -11.47 -4.76 -11.16
CA LEU A 56 -12.02 -5.36 -12.38
C LEU A 56 -11.26 -4.93 -13.66
N ASN A 57 -9.92 -4.87 -13.57
CA ASN A 57 -9.02 -4.41 -14.63
C ASN A 57 -9.16 -2.92 -15.02
N ILE A 58 -9.83 -2.09 -14.21
CA ILE A 58 -9.85 -0.63 -14.39
C ILE A 58 -8.45 -0.06 -14.15
N ILE A 59 -7.76 -0.51 -13.09
CA ILE A 59 -6.35 -0.21 -12.84
C ILE A 59 -5.55 -1.46 -13.16
N ARG A 60 -4.62 -1.34 -14.12
CA ARG A 60 -3.78 -2.44 -14.58
C ARG A 60 -2.32 -2.15 -14.26
N PRO A 61 -1.74 -2.84 -13.27
CA PRO A 61 -0.30 -2.86 -13.13
C PRO A 61 0.34 -3.54 -14.35
N VAL A 62 1.26 -2.85 -15.00
CA VAL A 62 2.03 -3.34 -16.14
C VAL A 62 3.51 -3.27 -15.77
N GLN A 63 4.20 -4.39 -15.88
CA GLN A 63 5.66 -4.45 -15.73
C GLN A 63 6.31 -4.17 -17.09
N LEU A 64 7.29 -3.29 -17.08
CA LEU A 64 8.09 -2.86 -18.22
C LEU A 64 9.56 -2.97 -17.82
N ASP A 65 10.47 -2.94 -18.80
CA ASP A 65 11.92 -2.91 -18.52
C ASP A 65 12.31 -1.66 -17.71
N SER A 66 11.57 -0.57 -17.88
CA SER A 66 11.77 0.70 -17.17
C SER A 66 11.08 0.78 -15.79
N GLY A 67 10.33 -0.23 -15.37
CA GLY A 67 9.65 -0.27 -14.07
C GLY A 67 8.21 -0.75 -14.13
N ILE A 68 7.35 -0.16 -13.28
CA ILE A 68 5.94 -0.60 -13.14
C ILE A 68 5.02 0.59 -13.34
N GLU A 69 3.93 0.40 -14.08
CA GLU A 69 2.91 1.45 -14.28
C GLU A 69 1.53 0.96 -13.87
N PHE A 70 0.76 1.81 -13.19
CA PHE A 70 -0.65 1.58 -12.91
C PHE A 70 -1.48 2.28 -13.99
N ARG A 71 -1.82 1.55 -15.05
CA ARG A 71 -2.52 2.10 -16.22
C ARG A 71 -4.04 2.07 -16.09
N LEU A 72 -4.72 3.07 -16.64
CA LEU A 72 -6.19 3.16 -16.63
C LEU A 72 -6.81 2.45 -17.84
N LEU A 73 -7.77 1.55 -17.63
CA LEU A 73 -8.66 0.96 -18.64
C LEU A 73 -7.95 0.33 -19.86
N GLY A 74 -6.70 -0.10 -19.72
CA GLY A 74 -5.90 -0.64 -20.83
C GLY A 74 -5.32 0.42 -21.78
N SER A 75 -5.46 1.70 -21.45
CA SER A 75 -4.78 2.79 -22.16
C SER A 75 -3.28 2.87 -21.79
N SER A 76 -2.53 3.74 -22.47
CA SER A 76 -1.17 4.14 -22.08
C SER A 76 -1.14 5.16 -20.94
N LEU A 77 -2.30 5.62 -20.44
CA LEU A 77 -2.37 6.60 -19.36
C LEU A 77 -1.95 5.97 -18.04
N SER A 78 -0.78 6.35 -17.54
CA SER A 78 -0.28 5.95 -16.23
C SER A 78 -0.85 6.84 -15.12
N LEU A 79 -1.56 6.23 -14.17
CA LEU A 79 -2.01 6.87 -12.94
C LEU A 79 -0.82 7.15 -12.01
N ILE A 80 0.05 6.15 -11.86
CA ILE A 80 1.30 6.20 -11.10
C ILE A 80 2.31 5.32 -11.83
N SER A 81 3.50 5.86 -12.10
CA SER A 81 4.65 5.13 -12.63
C SER A 81 5.69 4.99 -11.53
N PHE A 82 6.34 3.83 -11.50
CA PHE A 82 7.40 3.46 -10.58
C PHE A 82 8.66 3.05 -11.34
N LEU A 83 9.82 3.32 -10.77
CA LEU A 83 11.10 2.73 -11.19
C LEU A 83 11.11 1.21 -11.01
N PRO A 84 12.10 0.49 -11.58
CA PRO A 84 12.25 -0.94 -11.34
C PRO A 84 12.30 -1.26 -9.83
N PRO A 85 11.68 -2.38 -9.40
CA PRO A 85 11.67 -2.75 -7.99
C PRO A 85 13.08 -2.89 -7.43
N SER A 86 13.35 -2.22 -6.31
CA SER A 86 14.58 -2.38 -5.55
C SER A 86 14.33 -3.38 -4.42
N ALA A 87 15.13 -4.45 -4.36
CA ALA A 87 15.07 -5.41 -3.27
C ALA A 87 16.01 -4.97 -2.13
N GLU A 88 15.48 -4.91 -0.92
CA GLU A 88 16.19 -4.53 0.30
C GLU A 88 15.93 -5.57 1.38
N ALA A 89 16.73 -6.64 1.44
CA ALA A 89 16.60 -7.75 2.40
C ALA A 89 15.14 -8.27 2.57
N GLU A 90 14.41 -7.71 3.54
CA GLU A 90 13.03 -8.05 3.92
C GLU A 90 11.97 -7.15 3.26
N LYS A 91 12.38 -6.31 2.31
CA LYS A 91 11.58 -5.29 1.66
C LYS A 91 11.74 -5.28 0.16
N VAL A 92 10.69 -4.85 -0.52
CA VAL A 92 10.75 -4.42 -1.91
C VAL A 92 10.19 -3.00 -1.97
N VAL A 93 10.93 -2.12 -2.63
CA VAL A 93 10.60 -0.70 -2.76
C VAL A 93 10.31 -0.38 -4.22
N LEU A 94 9.15 0.22 -4.45
CA LEU A 94 8.76 0.84 -5.71
C LEU A 94 8.84 2.36 -5.53
N ARG A 95 9.90 2.96 -6.08
CA ARG A 95 10.06 4.42 -6.08
C ARG A 95 9.17 5.00 -7.17
N ILE A 96 8.30 5.93 -6.81
CA ILE A 96 7.47 6.67 -7.76
C ILE A 96 8.41 7.48 -8.65
N CYS A 97 8.06 7.60 -9.93
CA CYS A 97 8.78 8.43 -10.90
C CYS A 97 7.83 9.23 -11.82
N GLY A 98 6.51 9.12 -11.64
CA GLY A 98 5.56 9.92 -12.39
C GLY A 98 4.13 9.39 -12.34
N GLY A 99 3.31 9.84 -13.28
CA GLY A 99 1.89 9.48 -13.40
C GLY A 99 0.95 10.65 -13.11
N VAL A 100 -0.27 10.57 -13.63
CA VAL A 100 -1.23 11.69 -13.55
C VAL A 100 -1.76 11.98 -12.15
N LEU A 101 -1.54 11.08 -11.18
CA LEU A 101 -1.95 11.31 -9.80
C LEU A 101 -0.85 11.96 -8.94
N VAL A 102 0.34 12.22 -9.51
CA VAL A 102 1.50 12.78 -8.80
C VAL A 102 1.67 14.26 -9.14
N GLN A 103 2.07 15.08 -8.17
CA GLN A 103 2.40 16.49 -8.43
C GLN A 103 3.63 16.61 -9.36
N PRO A 104 3.59 17.50 -10.38
CA PRO A 104 4.75 17.79 -11.21
C PRO A 104 5.94 18.27 -10.36
N GLY A 105 7.13 17.72 -10.62
CA GLY A 105 8.34 18.09 -9.89
C GLY A 105 8.44 17.51 -8.47
N GLN A 106 7.55 16.60 -8.07
CA GLN A 106 7.66 15.81 -6.83
C GLN A 106 7.67 14.30 -7.13
N CYS A 107 7.94 13.94 -8.39
CA CYS A 107 7.79 12.58 -8.89
C CYS A 107 8.82 11.61 -8.32
N ASP A 108 9.95 12.08 -7.80
CA ASP A 108 11.13 11.31 -7.39
C ASP A 108 11.20 11.02 -5.88
N ARG A 109 10.22 11.50 -5.12
CA ARG A 109 10.19 11.43 -3.65
C ARG A 109 9.40 10.23 -3.12
N GLY A 110 8.26 9.97 -3.73
CA GLY A 110 7.29 9.02 -3.21
C GLY A 110 7.74 7.57 -3.36
N GLU A 111 7.37 6.73 -2.39
CA GLU A 111 7.72 5.30 -2.41
C GLU A 111 6.57 4.44 -1.90
N LEU A 112 6.36 3.31 -2.57
CA LEU A 112 5.52 2.22 -2.10
C LEU A 112 6.41 1.04 -1.69
N ARG A 113 6.36 0.67 -0.42
CA ARG A 113 7.20 -0.38 0.18
C ARG A 113 6.35 -1.57 0.59
N PHE A 114 6.87 -2.76 0.32
CA PHE A 114 6.32 -4.06 0.71
C PHE A 114 7.29 -4.70 1.67
N GLY A 115 6.88 -4.95 2.91
CA GLY A 115 7.75 -5.51 3.95
C GLY A 115 7.27 -6.86 4.45
N VAL A 116 8.20 -7.79 4.63
CA VAL A 116 8.00 -9.09 5.25
C VAL A 116 9.14 -9.31 6.24
N GLU A 117 8.95 -8.83 7.47
CA GLU A 117 9.98 -8.75 8.50
C GLU A 117 9.70 -9.82 9.59
N PRO A 118 10.61 -10.77 9.87
CA PRO A 118 10.47 -11.69 10.99
C PRO A 118 10.64 -10.94 12.31
N GLY A 119 9.86 -11.33 13.31
CA GLY A 119 9.90 -10.78 14.66
C GLY A 119 9.59 -11.85 15.71
N SER A 120 9.67 -11.48 16.99
CA SER A 120 9.41 -12.40 18.12
C SER A 120 7.99 -12.97 18.09
N ASP A 121 7.02 -12.18 17.62
CA ASP A 121 5.60 -12.48 17.70
C ASP A 121 5.05 -13.09 16.39
N GLY A 122 5.90 -13.25 15.38
CA GLY A 122 5.54 -13.70 14.05
C GLY A 122 6.24 -12.93 12.94
N VAL A 123 5.71 -13.00 11.73
CA VAL A 123 6.21 -12.27 10.56
C VAL A 123 5.32 -11.06 10.31
N ARG A 124 5.89 -9.86 10.42
CA ARG A 124 5.21 -8.60 10.10
C ARG A 124 5.14 -8.43 8.59
N VAL A 125 3.91 -8.45 8.08
CA VAL A 125 3.59 -8.18 6.68
C VAL A 125 3.07 -6.76 6.58
N SER A 126 3.71 -5.91 5.77
CA SER A 126 3.39 -4.49 5.69
C SER A 126 3.32 -3.94 4.26
N LEU A 127 2.45 -2.95 4.08
CA LEU A 127 2.43 -2.04 2.95
C LEU A 127 2.59 -0.62 3.48
N GLN A 128 3.51 0.13 2.89
CA GLN A 128 3.75 1.52 3.27
C GLN A 128 3.84 2.41 2.05
N LEU A 129 3.09 3.49 2.03
CA LEU A 129 3.28 4.62 1.12
C LEU A 129 3.92 5.76 1.92
N SER A 130 5.04 6.28 1.45
CA SER A 130 5.71 7.43 2.05
C SER A 130 6.05 8.48 1.01
N GLU A 131 6.11 9.74 1.44
CA GLU A 131 6.54 10.87 0.62
C GLU A 131 5.74 11.07 -0.69
N PHE A 132 4.55 10.49 -0.78
CA PHE A 132 3.70 10.63 -1.95
C PHE A 132 3.05 12.01 -1.97
N CYS A 133 3.26 12.77 -3.04
CA CYS A 133 2.65 14.09 -3.23
C CYS A 133 1.48 14.00 -4.24
N PRO A 134 0.21 13.89 -3.80
CA PRO A 134 -0.93 13.73 -4.68
C PRO A 134 -1.21 15.00 -5.47
N LEU A 135 -1.47 14.87 -6.78
CA LEU A 135 -1.82 16.00 -7.65
C LEU A 135 -3.01 16.80 -7.12
N ILE A 136 -4.01 16.11 -6.56
CA ILE A 136 -5.25 16.73 -6.05
C ILE A 136 -4.96 17.75 -4.94
N LEU A 137 -3.93 17.51 -4.10
CA LEU A 137 -3.54 18.48 -3.07
C LEU A 137 -2.91 19.72 -3.71
N GLY A 138 -2.11 19.52 -4.76
CA GLY A 138 -1.63 20.55 -5.69
C GLY A 138 -0.65 21.57 -5.14
N SER A 139 -0.35 21.57 -3.84
CA SER A 139 0.70 22.39 -3.21
C SER A 139 1.03 21.89 -1.81
N ARG A 140 2.02 22.53 -1.17
CA ARG A 140 2.37 22.33 0.26
C ARG A 140 1.30 22.80 1.25
N SER A 141 0.32 23.57 0.79
CA SER A 141 -0.77 24.09 1.62
C SER A 141 -2.09 23.92 0.87
N PRO A 142 -2.62 22.68 0.80
CA PRO A 142 -3.83 22.41 0.04
C PRO A 142 -5.01 23.18 0.62
N SER A 143 -5.88 23.68 -0.27
CA SER A 143 -7.15 24.26 0.17
C SER A 143 -8.01 23.19 0.85
N ARG A 144 -8.92 23.61 1.74
CA ARG A 144 -9.83 22.69 2.45
C ARG A 144 -10.63 21.78 1.49
N ILE A 145 -11.04 22.31 0.34
CA ILE A 145 -11.78 21.57 -0.69
C ILE A 145 -10.91 20.49 -1.34
N ARG A 146 -9.67 20.84 -1.73
CA ARG A 146 -8.72 19.87 -2.31
C ARG A 146 -8.37 18.77 -1.32
N PHE A 147 -8.15 19.14 -0.06
CA PHE A 147 -7.91 18.20 1.01
C PHE A 147 -9.11 17.26 1.22
N TRP A 148 -10.32 17.80 1.27
CA TRP A 148 -11.55 17.00 1.38
C TRP A 148 -11.74 16.05 0.20
N LEU A 149 -11.52 16.52 -1.03
CA LEU A 149 -11.62 15.69 -2.24
C LEU A 149 -10.59 14.56 -2.21
N TYR A 150 -9.35 14.86 -1.83
CA TYR A 150 -8.30 13.85 -1.66
C TYR A 150 -8.71 12.79 -0.62
N ARG A 151 -9.24 13.21 0.53
CA ARG A 151 -9.70 12.32 1.61
C ARG A 151 -10.77 11.33 1.13
N LEU A 152 -11.78 11.82 0.40
CA LEU A 152 -12.89 10.99 -0.06
C LEU A 152 -12.57 10.11 -1.28
N THR A 153 -11.48 10.40 -1.99
CA THR A 153 -11.12 9.68 -3.22
C THR A 153 -9.88 8.82 -3.01
N GLN A 154 -8.70 9.36 -3.30
CA GLN A 154 -7.45 8.62 -3.32
C GLN A 154 -7.12 8.02 -1.94
N ALA A 155 -7.28 8.81 -0.88
CA ALA A 155 -7.01 8.37 0.49
C ALA A 155 -7.92 7.22 0.93
N ALA A 156 -9.23 7.37 0.75
CA ALA A 156 -10.21 6.35 1.12
C ALA A 156 -10.05 5.06 0.29
N ILE A 157 -9.87 5.19 -1.03
CA ILE A 157 -9.65 4.05 -1.92
C ILE A 157 -8.37 3.31 -1.55
N HIS A 158 -7.26 4.03 -1.34
CA HIS A 158 -5.98 3.44 -0.98
C HIS A 158 -6.10 2.65 0.33
N ARG A 159 -6.63 3.25 1.39
CA ARG A 159 -6.85 2.60 2.68
C ARG A 159 -7.71 1.35 2.56
N LEU A 160 -8.83 1.43 1.83
CA LEU A 160 -9.73 0.30 1.62
C LEU A 160 -9.01 -0.86 0.92
N VAL A 161 -8.27 -0.54 -0.14
CA VAL A 161 -7.56 -1.52 -0.97
C VAL A 161 -6.46 -2.21 -0.17
N THR A 162 -5.60 -1.46 0.55
CA THR A 162 -4.47 -2.05 1.31
C THR A 162 -4.95 -2.87 2.51
N VAL A 163 -5.97 -2.40 3.24
CA VAL A 163 -6.58 -3.16 4.34
C VAL A 163 -7.20 -4.44 3.80
N ARG A 164 -8.04 -4.36 2.77
CA ARG A 164 -8.71 -5.54 2.21
C ARG A 164 -7.72 -6.53 1.63
N PHE A 165 -6.64 -6.06 1.01
CA PHE A 165 -5.54 -6.93 0.57
C PHE A 165 -4.96 -7.73 1.73
N LEU A 166 -4.61 -7.09 2.85
CA LEU A 166 -4.05 -7.77 4.02
C LEU A 166 -5.04 -8.75 4.65
N VAL A 167 -6.33 -8.42 4.71
CA VAL A 167 -7.38 -9.36 5.18
C VAL A 167 -7.42 -10.61 4.31
N LEU A 168 -7.43 -10.43 2.98
CA LEU A 168 -7.54 -11.53 2.03
C LEU A 168 -6.28 -12.39 2.03
N LEU A 169 -5.11 -11.75 2.09
CA LEU A 169 -3.84 -12.46 2.23
C LEU A 169 -3.83 -13.30 3.52
N TYR A 170 -4.25 -12.75 4.65
CA TYR A 170 -4.33 -13.50 5.89
C TYR A 170 -5.28 -14.71 5.79
N ARG A 171 -6.46 -14.53 5.17
CA ARG A 171 -7.43 -15.62 4.96
C ARG A 171 -6.92 -16.69 4.00
N GLU A 172 -6.18 -16.30 2.97
CA GLU A 172 -5.55 -17.26 2.06
C GLU A 172 -4.53 -18.14 2.81
N MET A 173 -3.78 -17.54 3.73
CA MET A 173 -2.69 -18.23 4.44
C MET A 173 -3.17 -19.02 5.68
N CYS A 174 -4.18 -18.53 6.40
CA CYS A 174 -4.71 -19.15 7.64
C CYS A 174 -6.04 -19.90 7.46
N GLY A 175 -6.69 -19.79 6.29
CA GLY A 175 -8.00 -20.35 6.01
C GLY A 175 -9.15 -19.33 5.99
N VAL A 176 -10.20 -19.64 5.24
CA VAL A 176 -11.31 -18.71 4.91
C VAL A 176 -12.12 -18.22 6.11
N SER A 177 -12.11 -18.95 7.23
CA SER A 177 -12.80 -18.58 8.46
C SER A 177 -12.02 -17.59 9.32
N ALA A 178 -10.78 -17.26 8.95
CA ALA A 178 -9.93 -16.35 9.71
C ALA A 178 -10.54 -14.94 9.75
N ARG A 179 -10.63 -14.40 10.97
CA ARG A 179 -11.19 -13.06 11.25
C ARG A 179 -10.05 -12.07 11.48
N ALA A 180 -10.20 -10.89 10.89
CA ALA A 180 -9.31 -9.76 11.09
C ALA A 180 -10.12 -8.51 11.47
N ARG A 181 -9.54 -7.67 12.33
CA ARG A 181 -10.06 -6.34 12.69
C ARG A 181 -9.05 -5.27 12.36
N VAL A 182 -9.52 -4.08 11.99
CA VAL A 182 -8.65 -2.93 11.72
C VAL A 182 -8.46 -2.16 13.01
N VAL A 183 -7.21 -1.83 13.34
CA VAL A 183 -6.84 -1.05 14.53
C VAL A 183 -6.11 0.20 14.09
N ALA A 184 -6.54 1.36 14.60
CA ALA A 184 -5.84 2.62 14.34
C ALA A 184 -4.56 2.68 15.19
N VAL A 185 -3.47 3.12 14.57
CA VAL A 185 -2.15 3.24 15.21
C VAL A 185 -1.54 4.60 14.88
N LYS A 186 -0.60 5.04 15.71
CA LYS A 186 0.15 6.29 15.50
C LYS A 186 1.63 5.96 15.37
N VAL A 187 2.14 5.99 14.15
CA VAL A 187 3.56 5.74 13.80
C VAL A 187 4.27 7.02 13.40
N ARG A 188 3.56 7.92 12.71
CA ARG A 188 4.09 9.22 12.26
C ARG A 188 3.14 10.36 12.65
N GLU A 189 3.70 11.51 13.00
CA GLU A 189 2.92 12.73 13.23
C GLU A 189 2.36 13.27 11.91
N GLY A 190 1.17 13.86 11.96
CA GLY A 190 0.52 14.45 10.79
C GLY A 190 -1.00 14.55 10.95
N GLN A 191 -1.63 15.25 10.01
CA GLN A 191 -3.08 15.42 9.96
C GLN A 191 -3.75 14.15 9.41
N PRO A 192 -4.68 13.51 10.14
CA PRO A 192 -5.40 12.33 9.64
C PRO A 192 -6.15 12.61 8.33
N VAL A 193 -6.07 11.66 7.39
CA VAL A 193 -6.77 11.70 6.11
C VAL A 193 -7.79 10.58 5.96
#